data_AF-E5CGF6-F1
#
_entry.id   AF-E5CGF6-F1
#
_cell.length_a   1.000
_cell.length_b   1.000
_cell.length_c   1.000
_cell.angle_alpha   90.00
_cell.angle_beta   90.00
_cell.angle_gamma   90.00
#
_symmetry.space_group_name_H-M   'P 1'
#
loop_
_entity.id
_entity.type
_entity.pdbx_description
1 polymer ?
#
loop_
_entity_poly.entity_id
_entity_poly.type
_entity_poly.pdbx_seq_one_letter_code
_entity_poly.pdbx_strand_id
1 'polypeptide(L)'
;MDTLKKEIAILIQCSDFKEIEKQLQTINKLIVTNYMFELSNGLRIYPIEVEAYFKHPKFNDGFVHGNELQKNNYGKFYVHRTGMTKNSKIKGGTRGGIDLCLSDSTDIYYGILIRSAQFDDGTIKFGPNNVLKFIVEDKNLDYNTLEEEFVLKEAVEDCRDRENKSIILHSTRVGLGRNQSDDFRDSQLRTIAGPLLSSYAYKEKENVFKHYIINENISKEEAEKISIDILGYCPKSLIKSVYQA
;
A
#
# COMPACT_ATOMS: atom_id res chain seq x y z
N MET A 1 23.89 3.34 1.64
CA MET A 1 22.71 3.48 0.77
C MET A 1 21.49 3.32 1.66
N ASP A 2 20.51 4.22 1.58
CA ASP A 2 19.23 4.09 2.28
C ASP A 2 18.63 2.69 2.04
N THR A 3 18.10 2.05 3.09
CA THR A 3 17.62 0.67 3.06
C THR A 3 16.58 0.48 1.95
N LEU A 4 15.66 1.44 1.82
CA LEU A 4 14.64 1.42 0.78
C LEU A 4 15.23 1.51 -0.64
N LYS A 5 16.23 2.39 -0.87
CA LYS A 5 16.92 2.45 -2.17
C LYS A 5 17.61 1.12 -2.51
N LYS A 6 18.12 0.39 -1.52
CA LYS A 6 18.69 -0.95 -1.72
C LYS A 6 17.64 -1.95 -2.19
N GLU A 7 16.50 -1.99 -1.54
CA GLU A 7 15.42 -2.89 -1.95
C GLU A 7 14.85 -2.55 -3.33
N ILE A 8 14.80 -1.27 -3.70
CA ILE A 8 14.43 -0.84 -5.07
C ILE A 8 15.50 -1.26 -6.08
N ALA A 9 16.79 -1.16 -5.75
CA ALA A 9 17.84 -1.62 -6.65
C ALA A 9 17.75 -3.14 -6.90
N ILE A 10 17.42 -3.92 -5.87
CA ILE A 10 17.16 -5.37 -5.99
C ILE A 10 15.95 -5.62 -6.90
N LEU A 11 14.84 -4.90 -6.70
CA LEU A 11 13.62 -5.01 -7.53
C LEU A 11 13.91 -4.89 -9.03
N ILE A 12 14.79 -3.97 -9.43
CA ILE A 12 15.13 -3.77 -10.85
C ILE A 12 15.94 -4.95 -11.42
N GLN A 13 16.70 -5.64 -10.58
CA GLN A 13 17.51 -6.79 -11.01
C GLN A 13 16.70 -8.09 -11.10
N CYS A 14 15.57 -8.18 -10.39
CA CYS A 14 14.69 -9.34 -10.44
C CYS A 14 14.32 -9.73 -11.88
N SER A 15 14.15 -11.03 -12.09
CA SER A 15 14.13 -11.65 -13.41
C SER A 15 12.78 -12.23 -13.79
N ASP A 16 11.99 -12.69 -12.82
CA ASP A 16 10.67 -13.26 -13.04
C ASP A 16 9.57 -12.57 -12.21
N PHE A 17 8.32 -12.84 -12.59
CA PHE A 17 7.14 -12.22 -12.02
C PHE A 17 7.01 -12.42 -10.50
N LYS A 18 7.28 -13.62 -9.99
CA LYS A 18 7.08 -13.96 -8.58
C LYS A 18 8.20 -13.41 -7.71
N GLU A 19 9.43 -13.36 -8.23
CA GLU A 19 10.54 -12.66 -7.61
C GLU A 19 10.20 -11.16 -7.44
N ILE A 20 9.70 -10.53 -8.51
CA ILE A 20 9.29 -9.12 -8.50
C ILE A 20 8.14 -8.88 -7.52
N GLU A 21 7.11 -9.74 -7.50
CA GLU A 21 5.99 -9.65 -6.54
C GLU A 21 6.48 -9.69 -5.08
N LYS A 22 7.38 -10.63 -4.74
CA LYS A 22 7.96 -10.73 -3.39
C LYS A 22 8.82 -9.53 -3.02
N GLN A 23 9.55 -8.99 -3.97
CA GLN A 23 10.37 -7.80 -3.73
C GLN A 23 9.50 -6.54 -3.52
N LEU A 24 8.39 -6.41 -4.25
CA LEU A 24 7.39 -5.37 -4.02
C LEU A 24 6.73 -5.52 -2.64
N GLN A 25 6.45 -6.73 -2.18
CA GLN A 25 5.96 -7.01 -0.82
C GLN A 25 6.97 -6.58 0.25
N THR A 26 8.26 -6.84 0.04
CA THR A 26 9.35 -6.42 0.92
C THR A 26 9.41 -4.90 1.04
N ILE A 27 9.31 -4.19 -0.09
CA ILE A 27 9.29 -2.72 -0.10
C ILE A 27 8.03 -2.18 0.58
N ASN A 28 6.85 -2.73 0.28
CA ASN A 28 5.61 -2.34 0.94
C ASN A 28 5.69 -2.52 2.45
N LYS A 29 6.25 -3.64 2.93
CA LYS A 29 6.49 -3.92 4.35
C LYS A 29 7.34 -2.81 4.97
N LEU A 30 8.46 -2.44 4.35
CA LEU A 30 9.30 -1.34 4.84
C LEU A 30 8.51 -0.04 4.95
N ILE A 31 7.71 0.30 3.94
CA ILE A 31 6.89 1.52 3.96
C ILE A 31 5.92 1.53 5.15
N VAL A 32 5.22 0.43 5.43
CA VAL A 32 4.25 0.38 6.54
C VAL A 32 4.85 0.15 7.92
N THR A 33 6.17 -0.04 8.04
CA THR A 33 6.84 -0.34 9.32
C THR A 33 7.96 0.62 9.70
N ASN A 34 8.78 1.04 8.74
CA ASN A 34 10.01 1.81 8.95
C ASN A 34 9.92 3.25 8.43
N TYR A 35 9.03 3.53 7.47
CA TYR A 35 8.94 4.86 6.86
C TYR A 35 7.65 5.58 7.23
N MET A 36 7.71 6.90 7.15
CA MET A 36 6.59 7.84 7.27
C MET A 36 6.76 8.96 6.23
N PHE A 37 5.73 9.80 6.10
CA PHE A 37 5.78 10.96 5.22
C PHE A 37 5.60 12.23 6.05
N GLU A 38 6.50 13.19 5.91
CA GLU A 38 6.47 14.46 6.63
C GLU A 38 6.51 15.62 5.65
N LEU A 39 5.50 16.48 5.74
CA LEU A 39 5.41 17.71 4.97
C LEU A 39 6.06 18.87 5.74
N SER A 40 6.42 19.93 5.02
CA SER A 40 7.09 21.12 5.56
C SER A 40 6.26 21.84 6.63
N ASN A 41 4.94 21.71 6.58
CA ASN A 41 4.02 22.25 7.59
C ASN A 41 3.95 21.41 8.88
N GLY A 42 4.73 20.33 8.97
CA GLY A 42 4.80 19.46 10.13
C GLY A 42 3.79 18.30 10.15
N LEU A 43 2.90 18.19 9.15
CA LEU A 43 1.98 17.05 9.07
C LEU A 43 2.75 15.75 8.84
N ARG A 44 2.57 14.78 9.74
CA ARG A 44 3.16 13.44 9.61
C ARG A 44 2.09 12.39 9.29
N ILE A 45 2.41 11.54 8.31
CA ILE A 45 1.53 10.50 7.77
C ILE A 45 2.24 9.15 7.92
N TYR A 46 1.62 8.23 8.64
CA TYR A 46 2.15 6.90 8.91
C TYR A 46 1.29 5.87 8.18
N PRO A 47 1.72 5.36 7.01
CA PRO A 47 0.94 4.39 6.26
C PRO A 47 0.79 3.09 7.05
N ILE A 48 -0.43 2.56 7.08
CA ILE A 48 -0.79 1.27 7.70
C ILE A 48 -1.34 0.28 6.67
N GLU A 49 -1.71 0.77 5.49
CA GLU A 49 -2.14 -0.04 4.35
C GLU A 49 -1.70 0.62 3.05
N VAL A 50 -1.02 -0.15 2.18
CA VAL A 50 -0.52 0.34 0.90
C VAL A 50 -0.73 -0.65 -0.24
N GLU A 51 -0.72 -0.17 -1.48
CA GLU A 51 -0.72 -0.99 -2.69
C GLU A 51 0.41 -0.58 -3.63
N ALA A 52 1.15 -1.55 -4.16
CA ALA A 52 2.19 -1.32 -5.15
C ALA A 52 1.61 -1.30 -6.58
N TYR A 53 2.07 -0.33 -7.36
CA TYR A 53 1.80 -0.19 -8.79
C TYR A 53 3.13 0.02 -9.50
N PHE A 54 3.60 -1.01 -10.21
CA PHE A 54 4.95 -1.04 -10.78
C PHE A 54 4.91 -1.44 -12.25
N LYS A 55 5.45 -0.58 -13.13
CA LYS A 55 5.55 -0.84 -14.56
C LYS A 55 7.00 -0.81 -15.00
N HIS A 56 7.48 -1.99 -15.41
CA HIS A 56 8.84 -2.25 -15.88
C HIS A 56 8.76 -3.27 -17.04
N PRO A 57 9.72 -3.32 -17.99
CA PRO A 57 9.66 -4.26 -19.12
C PRO A 57 9.45 -5.74 -18.72
N LYS A 58 9.97 -6.16 -17.56
CA LYS A 58 9.79 -7.53 -17.01
C LYS A 58 8.52 -7.70 -16.15
N PHE A 59 7.83 -6.61 -15.80
CA PHE A 59 6.65 -6.59 -14.94
C PHE A 59 5.75 -5.42 -15.36
N ASN A 60 4.92 -5.65 -16.37
CA ASN A 60 4.14 -4.61 -17.02
C ASN A 60 2.73 -4.51 -16.42
N ASP A 61 2.64 -4.13 -15.15
CA ASP A 61 1.36 -4.00 -14.44
C ASP A 61 0.44 -3.00 -15.14
N GLY A 62 -0.64 -3.49 -15.73
CA GLY A 62 -1.58 -2.67 -16.48
C GLY A 62 -2.41 -1.72 -15.60
N PHE A 63 -2.44 -1.94 -14.28
CA PHE A 63 -3.26 -1.15 -13.37
C PHE A 63 -2.56 0.16 -12.94
N VAL A 64 -1.29 0.30 -13.27
CA VAL A 64 -0.51 1.53 -13.10
C VAL A 64 -1.15 2.65 -13.91
N HIS A 65 -1.34 3.82 -13.29
CA HIS A 65 -1.93 4.98 -13.97
C HIS A 65 -1.10 5.45 -15.17
N GLY A 66 0.22 5.26 -15.12
CA GLY A 66 1.11 5.60 -16.22
C GLY A 66 1.26 7.11 -16.38
N ASN A 67 0.98 7.87 -15.31
CA ASN A 67 1.14 9.30 -15.30
C ASN A 67 2.62 9.66 -15.20
N GLU A 68 3.04 10.74 -15.87
CA GLU A 68 4.44 11.18 -15.87
C GLU A 68 5.01 11.42 -14.46
N LEU A 69 4.17 11.83 -13.49
CA LEU A 69 4.59 12.05 -12.11
C LEU A 69 4.90 10.75 -11.34
N GLN A 70 4.51 9.57 -11.84
CA GLN A 70 4.90 8.28 -11.25
C GLN A 70 6.31 7.83 -11.66
N LYS A 71 7.04 8.64 -12.43
CA LYS A 71 8.42 8.40 -12.91
C LYS A 71 9.32 9.55 -12.51
N ASN A 72 10.60 9.25 -12.24
CA ASN A 72 11.62 10.24 -11.90
C ASN A 72 11.12 11.27 -10.84
N ASN A 73 10.41 10.78 -9.84
CA ASN A 73 9.74 11.61 -8.83
C ASN A 73 9.90 11.01 -7.42
N TYR A 74 11.02 10.31 -7.21
CA TYR A 74 11.30 9.57 -5.98
C TYR A 74 11.11 10.42 -4.72
N GLY A 75 10.42 9.86 -3.74
CA GLY A 75 10.21 10.44 -2.43
C GLY A 75 9.17 11.56 -2.39
N LYS A 76 8.48 11.84 -3.50
CA LYS A 76 7.40 12.81 -3.60
C LYS A 76 6.05 12.14 -3.79
N PHE A 77 4.98 12.86 -3.52
CA PHE A 77 3.64 12.37 -3.82
C PHE A 77 3.25 12.54 -5.29
N TYR A 78 2.32 11.69 -5.70
CA TYR A 78 1.54 11.83 -6.92
C TYR A 78 0.05 11.69 -6.60
N VAL A 79 -0.72 12.74 -6.87
CA VAL A 79 -2.17 12.76 -6.70
C VAL A 79 -2.83 12.22 -7.98
N HIS A 80 -3.76 11.26 -7.81
CA HIS A 80 -4.34 10.55 -8.94
C HIS A 80 -5.04 11.47 -9.93
N ARG A 81 -4.75 11.28 -11.23
CA ARG A 81 -5.33 12.06 -12.34
C ARG A 81 -6.08 11.19 -13.34
N THR A 82 -6.99 11.81 -14.09
CA THR A 82 -7.76 11.13 -15.14
C THR A 82 -6.95 10.80 -16.39
N GLY A 83 -5.77 11.41 -16.56
CA GLY A 83 -4.91 11.25 -17.73
C GLY A 83 -3.44 11.02 -17.36
N MET A 84 -2.59 10.90 -18.37
CA MET A 84 -1.19 10.47 -18.23
C MET A 84 -0.18 11.62 -18.04
N THR A 85 -0.63 12.88 -18.03
CA THR A 85 0.26 14.06 -17.88
C THR A 85 0.07 14.74 -16.53
N LYS A 86 1.04 15.53 -16.05
CA LYS A 86 0.93 16.27 -14.77
C LYS A 86 -0.18 17.31 -14.78
N ASN A 87 -0.54 17.80 -15.97
CA ASN A 87 -1.59 18.79 -16.15
C ASN A 87 -2.99 18.15 -16.32
N SER A 88 -3.09 16.82 -16.32
CA SER A 88 -4.38 16.15 -16.38
C SER A 88 -5.22 16.43 -15.14
N LYS A 89 -6.55 16.45 -15.30
CA LYS A 89 -7.48 16.73 -14.20
C LYS A 89 -7.31 15.73 -13.05
N ILE A 90 -7.25 16.24 -11.83
CA ILE A 90 -7.25 15.42 -10.60
C ILE A 90 -8.56 14.65 -10.49
N LYS A 91 -8.50 13.38 -10.08
CA LYS A 91 -9.69 12.57 -9.82
C LYS A 91 -10.37 13.08 -8.55
N GLY A 92 -11.62 13.49 -8.68
CA GLY A 92 -12.48 13.87 -7.55
C GLY A 92 -13.48 12.78 -7.15
N GLY A 93 -14.37 13.13 -6.21
CA GLY A 93 -15.43 12.24 -5.73
C GLY A 93 -14.89 11.13 -4.85
N THR A 94 -15.15 9.87 -5.22
CA THR A 94 -14.70 8.67 -4.50
C THR A 94 -13.49 7.99 -5.14
N ARG A 95 -12.93 8.60 -6.18
CA ARG A 95 -11.85 8.04 -7.01
C ARG A 95 -10.51 8.72 -6.79
N GLY A 96 -10.41 9.58 -5.78
CA GLY A 96 -9.15 10.19 -5.37
C GLY A 96 -8.23 9.17 -4.72
N GLY A 97 -6.94 9.49 -4.74
CA GLY A 97 -5.87 8.70 -4.16
C GLY A 97 -4.55 9.43 -4.30
N ILE A 98 -3.60 9.04 -3.47
CA ILE A 98 -2.25 9.61 -3.44
C ILE A 98 -1.24 8.49 -3.34
N ASP A 99 -0.25 8.53 -4.23
CA ASP A 99 0.86 7.59 -4.26
C ASP A 99 2.11 8.25 -3.70
N LEU A 100 2.95 7.49 -3.00
CA LEU A 100 4.37 7.78 -2.88
C LEU A 100 5.08 7.28 -4.14
N CYS A 101 5.84 8.15 -4.82
CA CYS A 101 6.63 7.76 -5.97
C CYS A 101 7.99 7.21 -5.54
N LEU A 102 8.38 6.06 -6.08
CA LEU A 102 9.63 5.36 -5.74
C LEU A 102 10.57 5.15 -6.94
N SER A 103 10.29 5.78 -8.07
CA SER A 103 11.14 5.71 -9.26
C SER A 103 12.04 6.94 -9.40
N ASP A 104 13.35 6.70 -9.54
CA ASP A 104 14.37 7.66 -10.00
C ASP A 104 14.59 7.57 -11.53
N SER A 105 13.80 6.77 -12.25
CA SER A 105 13.97 6.51 -13.69
C SER A 105 12.90 7.20 -14.52
N THR A 106 13.27 7.64 -15.72
CA THR A 106 12.35 8.17 -16.74
C THR A 106 11.54 7.10 -17.47
N ASP A 107 11.89 5.82 -17.31
CA ASP A 107 11.30 4.70 -18.05
C ASP A 107 10.45 3.78 -17.18
N ILE A 108 10.61 3.87 -15.86
CA ILE A 108 9.97 2.99 -14.89
C ILE A 108 8.92 3.77 -14.10
N TYR A 109 7.69 3.29 -14.10
CA TYR A 109 6.63 3.83 -13.25
C TYR A 109 6.61 3.05 -11.94
N TYR A 110 6.70 3.75 -10.81
CA TYR A 110 6.55 3.11 -9.52
C TYR A 110 5.86 4.02 -8.52
N GLY A 111 4.61 3.71 -8.21
CA GLY A 111 3.81 4.35 -7.17
C GLY A 111 3.38 3.36 -6.10
N ILE A 112 3.37 3.81 -4.86
CA ILE A 112 2.76 3.10 -3.73
C ILE A 112 1.55 3.91 -3.28
N LEU A 113 0.35 3.42 -3.59
CA LEU A 113 -0.90 4.04 -3.17
C LEU A 113 -1.04 3.92 -1.65
N ILE A 114 -1.24 5.06 -1.00
CA ILE A 114 -1.56 5.11 0.43
C ILE A 114 -3.04 4.85 0.57
N ARG A 115 -3.40 3.64 1.01
CA ARG A 115 -4.80 3.28 1.20
C ARG A 115 -5.32 3.72 2.56
N SER A 116 -4.56 3.45 3.61
CA SER A 116 -4.95 3.81 4.97
C SER A 116 -3.72 4.30 5.72
N ALA A 117 -3.92 5.29 6.59
CA ALA A 117 -2.84 5.91 7.35
C ALA A 117 -3.33 6.33 8.74
N GLN A 118 -2.41 6.29 9.70
CA GLN A 118 -2.49 6.98 10.97
C GLN A 118 -1.75 8.33 10.84
N PHE A 119 -2.27 9.36 11.49
CA PHE A 119 -1.68 10.69 11.53
C PHE A 119 -1.09 10.96 12.93
N ASP A 120 -0.21 11.96 13.02
CA ASP A 120 0.42 12.39 14.28
C ASP A 120 -0.57 12.74 15.40
N ASP A 121 -1.73 13.30 15.06
CA ASP A 121 -2.81 13.60 16.00
C ASP A 121 -3.61 12.36 16.47
N GLY A 122 -3.21 11.16 16.05
CA GLY A 122 -3.86 9.90 16.37
C GLY A 122 -5.07 9.56 15.48
N THR A 123 -5.46 10.44 14.56
CA THR A 123 -6.52 10.15 13.59
C THR A 123 -6.11 8.99 12.69
N ILE A 124 -7.05 8.09 12.40
CA ILE A 124 -6.85 7.01 11.42
C ILE A 124 -7.87 7.16 10.30
N LYS A 125 -7.40 7.14 9.05
CA LYS A 125 -8.25 7.15 7.86
C LYS A 125 -8.10 5.85 7.10
N PHE A 126 -9.25 5.23 6.80
CA PHE A 126 -9.33 4.02 6.00
C PHE A 126 -9.85 4.32 4.60
N GLY A 127 -9.12 3.88 3.58
CA GLY A 127 -9.45 4.06 2.17
C GLY A 127 -8.75 5.28 1.52
N PRO A 128 -8.23 5.13 0.28
CA PRO A 128 -7.28 6.08 -0.33
C PRO A 128 -7.89 7.46 -0.51
N ASN A 129 -9.16 7.52 -0.91
CA ASN A 129 -9.87 8.78 -1.06
C ASN A 129 -10.06 9.50 0.28
N ASN A 130 -10.26 8.76 1.37
CA ASN A 130 -10.45 9.34 2.70
C ASN A 130 -9.12 9.86 3.27
N VAL A 131 -8.00 9.16 2.98
CA VAL A 131 -6.66 9.65 3.28
C VAL A 131 -6.40 10.96 2.54
N LEU A 132 -6.58 10.98 1.21
CA LEU A 132 -6.38 12.20 0.43
C LEU A 132 -7.27 13.34 0.92
N LYS A 133 -8.58 13.09 1.08
CA LYS A 133 -9.57 14.06 1.54
C LYS A 133 -9.15 14.69 2.88
N PHE A 134 -8.70 13.88 3.83
CA PHE A 134 -8.25 14.38 5.12
C PHE A 134 -7.05 15.32 5.00
N ILE A 135 -6.08 14.98 4.14
CA ILE A 135 -4.91 15.82 3.90
C ILE A 135 -5.33 17.15 3.28
N VAL A 136 -6.18 17.12 2.24
CA VAL A 136 -6.47 18.35 1.48
C VAL A 136 -7.55 19.22 2.11
N GLU A 137 -8.60 18.63 2.69
CA GLU A 137 -9.73 19.37 3.25
C GLU A 137 -9.52 19.64 4.74
N ASP A 138 -9.24 18.61 5.55
CA ASP A 138 -9.15 18.77 7.01
C ASP A 138 -7.80 19.37 7.45
N LYS A 139 -6.70 19.03 6.76
CA LYS A 139 -5.37 19.61 7.02
C LYS A 139 -5.04 20.82 6.14
N ASN A 140 -5.98 21.23 5.28
CA ASN A 140 -5.93 22.44 4.46
C ASN A 140 -4.64 22.57 3.63
N LEU A 141 -4.28 21.48 2.94
CA LEU A 141 -3.15 21.43 2.01
C LEU A 141 -3.65 21.43 0.56
N ASP A 142 -3.05 22.25 -0.28
CA ASP A 142 -3.33 22.21 -1.72
C ASP A 142 -2.53 21.09 -2.42
N TYR A 143 -3.00 20.70 -3.60
CA TYR A 143 -2.39 19.61 -4.36
C TYR A 143 -0.97 19.92 -4.86
N ASN A 144 -0.63 21.18 -5.14
CA ASN A 144 0.70 21.51 -5.66
C ASN A 144 1.73 21.33 -4.55
N THR A 145 1.43 21.82 -3.34
CA THR A 145 2.29 21.61 -2.16
C THR A 145 2.59 20.12 -1.93
N LEU A 146 1.57 19.26 -2.03
CA LEU A 146 1.75 17.81 -1.85
C LEU A 146 2.73 17.18 -2.85
N GLU A 147 2.74 17.65 -4.11
CA GLU A 147 3.52 17.01 -5.18
C GLU A 147 4.91 17.59 -5.37
N GLU A 148 5.14 18.83 -4.92
CA GLU A 148 6.44 19.49 -5.03
C GLU A 148 7.41 19.05 -3.92
N GLU A 149 6.89 18.70 -2.75
CA GLU A 149 7.69 18.37 -1.58
C GLU A 149 8.29 16.96 -1.62
N PHE A 150 9.51 16.84 -1.09
CA PHE A 150 10.09 15.55 -0.74
C PHE A 150 9.64 15.17 0.66
N VAL A 151 8.83 14.12 0.77
CA VAL A 151 8.10 13.78 1.98
C VAL A 151 8.62 12.53 2.68
N LEU A 152 9.32 11.66 1.96
CA LEU A 152 9.76 10.34 2.46
C LEU A 152 10.81 10.45 3.57
N LYS A 153 10.51 9.89 4.75
CA LYS A 153 11.45 9.83 5.89
C LYS A 153 11.37 8.51 6.64
N GLU A 154 12.45 8.14 7.33
CA GLU A 154 12.40 7.06 8.31
C GLU A 154 11.59 7.51 9.55
N ALA A 155 10.79 6.60 10.10
CA ALA A 155 9.93 6.86 11.24
C ALA A 155 10.70 6.61 12.56
N VAL A 156 11.23 7.69 13.15
CA VAL A 156 11.98 7.63 14.43
C VAL A 156 11.05 7.76 15.64
N GLU A 157 10.06 8.65 15.58
CA GLU A 157 9.02 8.85 16.62
C GLU A 157 7.68 8.26 16.15
N ASP A 158 7.68 6.95 15.92
CA ASP A 158 6.54 6.30 15.28
C ASP A 158 5.33 6.16 16.21
N CYS A 159 4.19 6.72 15.80
CA CYS A 159 2.93 6.63 16.55
C CYS A 159 2.16 5.32 16.27
N ARG A 160 2.58 4.52 15.29
CA ARG A 160 2.01 3.19 15.05
C ARG A 160 2.45 2.23 16.14
N ASP A 161 1.51 1.44 16.64
CA ASP A 161 1.79 0.41 17.63
C ASP A 161 2.87 -0.57 17.13
N ARG A 162 3.86 -0.84 17.99
CA ARG A 162 4.95 -1.78 17.68
C ARG A 162 4.42 -3.20 17.48
N GLU A 163 3.41 -3.61 18.23
CA GLU A 163 2.78 -4.92 18.06
C GLU A 163 2.08 -5.01 16.71
N ASN A 164 1.40 -3.93 16.28
CA ASN A 164 0.78 -3.88 14.96
C ASN A 164 1.80 -4.06 13.83
N LYS A 165 3.00 -3.50 13.97
CA LYS A 165 4.07 -3.67 12.97
C LYS A 165 4.63 -5.09 12.86
N SER A 166 4.36 -5.96 13.83
CA SER A 166 4.76 -7.36 13.77
C SER A 166 3.82 -8.21 12.90
N ILE A 167 2.57 -7.76 12.73
CA ILE A 167 1.56 -8.42 11.91
C ILE A 167 1.58 -7.80 10.51
N ILE A 168 2.23 -8.46 9.56
CA ILE A 168 2.32 -8.00 8.16
C ILE A 168 1.52 -8.94 7.28
N LEU A 169 0.50 -8.39 6.62
CA LEU A 169 -0.47 -9.14 5.84
C LEU A 169 -0.41 -8.73 4.38
N HIS A 170 -0.05 -9.65 3.50
CA HIS A 170 -0.06 -9.44 2.04
C HIS A 170 -1.34 -10.00 1.42
N SER A 171 -1.92 -9.28 0.47
CA SER A 171 -3.16 -9.69 -0.19
C SER A 171 -3.30 -9.05 -1.57
N THR A 172 -4.29 -9.51 -2.34
CA THR A 172 -4.71 -8.86 -3.58
C THR A 172 -5.14 -7.41 -3.35
N ARG A 173 -4.92 -6.58 -4.37
CA ARG A 173 -5.34 -5.18 -4.40
C ARG A 173 -6.85 -5.05 -4.54
N VAL A 174 -7.39 -3.93 -4.09
CA VAL A 174 -8.84 -3.68 -4.01
C VAL A 174 -9.32 -2.77 -5.15
N GLY A 175 -10.45 -3.13 -5.75
CA GLY A 175 -11.14 -2.25 -6.71
C GLY A 175 -10.50 -2.25 -8.10
N LEU A 176 -9.73 -3.29 -8.43
CA LEU A 176 -9.21 -3.49 -9.78
C LEU A 176 -10.33 -3.96 -10.72
N GLY A 177 -10.41 -3.34 -11.90
CA GLY A 177 -11.40 -3.70 -12.93
C GLY A 177 -11.07 -5.04 -13.60
N ARG A 178 -12.10 -5.69 -14.19
CA ARG A 178 -11.96 -6.99 -14.87
C ARG A 178 -11.36 -6.92 -16.28
N ASN A 179 -10.97 -5.73 -16.74
CA ASN A 179 -10.60 -5.49 -18.13
C ASN A 179 -9.09 -5.70 -18.41
N GLN A 180 -8.33 -6.23 -17.45
CA GLN A 180 -6.90 -6.45 -17.56
C GLN A 180 -6.53 -7.87 -17.09
N SER A 181 -5.28 -8.29 -17.33
CA SER A 181 -4.79 -9.63 -17.02
C SER A 181 -5.08 -10.04 -15.57
N ASP A 182 -5.54 -11.28 -15.43
CA ASP A 182 -5.84 -11.92 -14.15
C ASP A 182 -4.59 -12.01 -13.27
N ASP A 183 -3.39 -12.18 -13.85
CA ASP A 183 -2.14 -12.33 -13.09
C ASP A 183 -1.85 -11.15 -12.16
N PHE A 184 -1.99 -9.91 -12.64
CA PHE A 184 -1.76 -8.70 -11.84
C PHE A 184 -2.89 -8.40 -10.86
N ARG A 185 -4.11 -8.83 -11.18
CA ARG A 185 -5.27 -8.68 -10.30
C ARG A 185 -5.12 -9.60 -9.08
N ASP A 186 -4.66 -10.81 -9.32
CA ASP A 186 -4.56 -11.88 -8.32
C ASP A 186 -3.18 -11.87 -7.61
N SER A 187 -2.28 -10.97 -8.01
CA SER A 187 -1.02 -10.69 -7.30
C SER A 187 -1.24 -10.02 -5.95
N GLN A 188 -0.47 -10.44 -4.95
CA GLN A 188 -0.57 -9.96 -3.58
C GLN A 188 0.24 -8.68 -3.35
N LEU A 189 -0.14 -7.61 -4.05
CA LEU A 189 0.55 -6.31 -4.05
C LEU A 189 -0.04 -5.28 -3.07
N ARG A 190 -0.99 -5.69 -2.21
CA ARG A 190 -1.50 -4.91 -1.08
C ARG A 190 -0.82 -5.39 0.20
N THR A 191 -0.50 -4.47 1.10
CA THR A 191 0.11 -4.80 2.40
C THR A 191 -0.55 -4.01 3.50
N ILE A 192 -0.90 -4.69 4.60
CA ILE A 192 -1.46 -4.11 5.83
C ILE A 192 -0.50 -4.40 6.98
N ALA A 193 -0.26 -3.41 7.82
CA ALA A 193 0.38 -3.58 9.12
C ALA A 193 -0.67 -3.49 10.23
N GLY A 194 -0.73 -4.52 11.08
CA GLY A 194 -1.61 -4.61 12.23
C GLY A 194 -2.83 -5.52 12.01
N PRO A 195 -3.67 -5.65 13.04
CA PRO A 195 -4.81 -6.56 13.00
C PRO A 195 -5.93 -6.01 12.11
N LEU A 196 -6.89 -6.87 11.82
CA LEU A 196 -8.06 -6.65 10.97
C LEU A 196 -9.36 -6.52 11.78
N LEU A 197 -9.26 -6.10 13.06
CA LEU A 197 -10.39 -5.98 14.00
C LEU A 197 -11.58 -5.23 13.40
N SER A 198 -12.80 -5.56 13.84
CA SER A 198 -14.04 -4.95 13.35
C SER A 198 -14.06 -3.42 13.38
N SER A 199 -13.36 -2.80 14.34
CA SER A 199 -13.18 -1.34 14.46
C SER A 199 -12.40 -0.70 13.31
N TYR A 200 -11.57 -1.46 12.59
CA TYR A 200 -10.79 -0.96 11.45
C TYR A 200 -11.54 -1.18 10.14
N ALA A 201 -11.76 -0.14 9.35
CA ALA A 201 -12.60 -0.25 8.14
C ALA A 201 -11.84 -0.77 6.90
N TYR A 202 -10.93 -1.73 7.07
CA TYR A 202 -10.26 -2.40 5.95
C TYR A 202 -11.26 -3.17 5.08
N LYS A 203 -11.08 -3.11 3.77
CA LYS A 203 -11.85 -3.92 2.81
C LYS A 203 -11.32 -5.34 2.74
N GLU A 204 -12.22 -6.31 2.53
CA GLU A 204 -11.89 -7.71 2.22
C GLU A 204 -11.02 -8.41 3.28
N LYS A 205 -11.24 -8.11 4.57
CA LYS A 205 -10.43 -8.63 5.69
C LYS A 205 -10.28 -10.15 5.72
N GLU A 206 -11.36 -10.87 5.48
CA GLU A 206 -11.34 -12.33 5.42
C GLU A 206 -10.43 -12.84 4.29
N ASN A 207 -10.42 -12.18 3.13
CA ASN A 207 -9.53 -12.52 2.02
C ASN A 207 -8.06 -12.21 2.36
N VAL A 208 -7.80 -11.10 3.06
CA VAL A 208 -6.45 -10.79 3.58
C VAL A 208 -5.98 -11.87 4.54
N PHE A 209 -6.83 -12.26 5.49
CA PHE A 209 -6.52 -13.32 6.45
C PHE A 209 -6.32 -14.68 5.75
N LYS A 210 -7.11 -15.00 4.73
CA LYS A 210 -6.92 -16.19 3.89
C LYS A 210 -5.53 -16.24 3.26
N HIS A 211 -5.07 -15.13 2.66
CA HIS A 211 -3.73 -15.09 2.09
C HIS A 211 -2.66 -15.27 3.16
N TYR A 212 -2.82 -14.64 4.32
CA TYR A 212 -1.89 -14.80 5.43
C TYR A 212 -1.73 -16.26 5.87
N ILE A 213 -2.84 -16.98 6.12
CA ILE A 213 -2.77 -18.39 6.56
C ILE A 213 -2.16 -19.31 5.49
N ILE A 214 -2.42 -19.04 4.20
CA ILE A 214 -1.87 -19.83 3.09
C ILE A 214 -0.36 -19.56 2.94
N ASN A 215 0.04 -18.28 2.93
CA ASN A 215 1.43 -17.90 2.69
C ASN A 215 2.36 -18.37 3.80
N GLU A 216 1.90 -18.28 5.06
CA GLU A 216 2.67 -18.68 6.24
C GLU A 216 2.54 -20.18 6.55
N ASN A 217 1.84 -20.96 5.71
CA ASN A 217 1.57 -22.39 5.91
C ASN A 217 1.03 -22.70 7.33
N ILE A 218 0.12 -21.85 7.82
CA ILE A 218 -0.46 -21.98 9.15
C ILE A 218 -1.36 -23.23 9.19
N SER A 219 -1.34 -23.98 10.29
CA SER A 219 -2.23 -25.15 10.44
C SER A 219 -3.67 -24.73 10.71
N LYS A 220 -4.63 -25.64 10.51
CA LYS A 220 -6.04 -25.35 10.76
C LYS A 220 -6.29 -24.92 12.21
N GLU A 221 -5.74 -25.66 13.18
CA GLU A 221 -5.91 -25.40 14.60
C GLU A 221 -5.30 -24.05 15.00
N GLU A 222 -4.17 -23.69 14.39
CA GLU A 222 -3.52 -22.42 14.66
C GLU A 222 -4.28 -21.27 14.01
N ALA A 223 -4.73 -21.42 12.75
CA ALA A 223 -5.58 -20.45 12.06
C ALA A 223 -6.85 -20.13 12.85
N GLU A 224 -7.49 -21.12 13.47
CA GLU A 224 -8.66 -20.91 14.33
C GLU A 224 -8.33 -20.02 15.55
N LYS A 225 -7.15 -20.19 16.17
CA LYS A 225 -6.71 -19.36 17.31
C LYS A 225 -6.36 -17.94 16.88
N ILE A 226 -5.41 -17.80 15.95
CA ILE A 226 -4.89 -16.49 15.54
C ILE A 226 -5.94 -15.61 14.84
N SER A 227 -7.00 -16.22 14.30
CA SER A 227 -8.12 -15.46 13.74
C SER A 227 -8.83 -14.59 14.77
N ILE A 228 -8.86 -15.01 16.04
CA ILE A 228 -9.47 -14.22 17.12
C ILE A 228 -8.64 -12.95 17.34
N ASP A 229 -7.31 -13.06 17.35
CA ASP A 229 -6.41 -11.92 17.56
C ASP A 229 -6.38 -10.98 16.35
N ILE A 230 -6.37 -11.54 15.13
CA ILE A 230 -6.28 -10.74 13.90
C ILE A 230 -7.64 -10.18 13.49
N LEU A 231 -8.71 -10.98 13.44
CA LEU A 231 -10.03 -10.55 12.94
C LEU A 231 -10.98 -10.12 14.07
N GLY A 232 -10.73 -10.52 15.31
CA GLY A 232 -11.68 -10.40 16.42
C GLY A 232 -12.72 -11.52 16.48
N TYR A 233 -12.65 -12.50 15.57
CA TYR A 233 -13.57 -13.64 15.51
C TYR A 233 -12.97 -14.79 14.69
N CYS A 234 -13.55 -16.00 14.84
CA CYS A 234 -13.16 -17.18 14.07
C CYS A 234 -14.03 -17.36 12.81
N PRO A 235 -13.50 -17.15 11.57
CA PRO A 235 -14.26 -17.27 10.34
C PRO A 235 -14.36 -18.75 9.90
N LYS A 236 -15.21 -19.53 10.58
CA LYS A 236 -15.32 -21.00 10.38
C LYS A 236 -15.52 -21.43 8.92
N SER A 237 -16.34 -20.70 8.16
CA SER A 237 -16.61 -21.02 6.75
C SER A 237 -15.35 -20.88 5.89
N LEU A 238 -14.60 -19.80 6.11
CA LEU A 238 -13.34 -19.53 5.40
C LEU A 238 -12.28 -20.57 5.73
N ILE A 239 -12.07 -20.85 7.01
CA ILE A 239 -11.09 -21.86 7.45
C ILE A 239 -11.45 -23.22 6.84
N LYS A 240 -12.72 -23.60 6.88
CA LYS A 240 -13.20 -24.84 6.23
C LYS A 240 -12.84 -24.86 4.74
N SER A 241 -13.05 -23.75 4.02
CA SER A 241 -12.76 -23.67 2.58
C SER A 241 -11.27 -23.77 2.22
N VAL A 242 -10.36 -23.48 3.16
CA VAL A 242 -8.91 -23.54 2.91
C VAL A 242 -8.35 -24.94 3.15
N TYR A 243 -8.80 -25.62 4.21
CA TYR A 243 -8.24 -26.92 4.63
C TYR A 243 -9.06 -28.15 4.22
N GLN A 244 -10.24 -27.97 3.64
CA GLN A 244 -11.10 -29.07 3.16
C GLN A 244 -11.37 -29.01 1.65
N ALA A 245 -10.60 -28.20 0.92
CA ALA A 245 -10.63 -28.12 -0.54
C ALA A 245 -9.88 -29.29 -1.19
#